data_AF-A0ABD2RN48-F1
#
_entry.id   AF-A0ABD2RN48-F1
#
_cell.length_a   1.000
_cell.length_b   1.000
_cell.length_c   1.000
_cell.angle_alpha   90.00
_cell.angle_beta   90.00
_cell.angle_gamma   90.00
#
_symmetry.space_group_name_H-M   'P 1'
#
loop_
_entity.id
_entity.type
_entity.pdbx_description
1 polymer ?
#
loop_
_entity_poly.entity_id
_entity_poly.type
_entity_poly.pdbx_seq_one_letter_code
_entity_poly.pdbx_strand_id
1 'polypeptide(L)'
;MDSVNKSAVTPSKSKFARTFAKVLHIRSLTGGNQKPKFSEHVKDDVVKKDVVKSELLKKTQFKSFDDEDEKHQKAAAEAFLAKLFANVSAVKAAYAQLQFAQSPYDPDGIQSADDLVVSELKSLSELKQCFVKKQFDEYSPEKTHLLAEIQEQKSVLKTYDIMGKKLDSQLKLKESELMFLREKLVEANKENKLLEKRLNASGPVSPLDNLHFPSLNPSHFIMFHRQTIRSIRSFVRLLSKELVDAGWKLDAAASSIEPGIEFSKANDICYAFESFVSREMFDGFNYPNFSISTEPLPEQKKRQKLFYDRFTELRSTKPADYLAWKPKSTFSRFCRAKYLKLIHPKMEDSIFGNLDQRNILNSGEYPESTFFSAYSDMAKRIWLLHCLAFSFDPVASIFQLSKGNRFSDVYMESLNEEAFISWDGAPETEPRVGFTVVPGFKIGKTVIQCQVYLC
;
A
#
# COMPACT_ATOMS: atom_id res chain seq x y z
N MET A 1 13.67 -22.21 -48.58
CA MET A 1 14.82 -21.35 -48.88
C MET A 1 14.39 -20.36 -49.95
N ASP A 2 15.12 -19.25 -50.02
CA ASP A 2 15.14 -18.23 -51.08
C ASP A 2 14.37 -16.92 -50.82
N SER A 3 15.19 -15.95 -50.41
CA SER A 3 15.01 -14.50 -50.47
C SER A 3 15.04 -13.97 -51.90
N VAL A 4 14.16 -13.01 -52.25
CA VAL A 4 14.48 -12.04 -53.33
C VAL A 4 13.91 -10.64 -53.01
N ASN A 5 14.85 -9.74 -52.71
CA ASN A 5 15.01 -8.32 -53.05
C ASN A 5 13.78 -7.39 -53.24
N LYS A 6 13.69 -6.40 -52.33
CA LYS A 6 13.02 -5.12 -52.55
C LYS A 6 13.93 -4.21 -53.40
N SER A 7 13.51 -3.84 -54.61
CA SER A 7 14.07 -2.69 -55.32
C SER A 7 13.40 -1.41 -54.82
N ALA A 8 14.20 -0.48 -54.31
CA ALA A 8 13.76 0.85 -53.90
C ALA A 8 13.42 1.70 -55.14
N VAL A 9 12.16 2.09 -55.27
CA VAL A 9 11.75 3.23 -56.09
C VAL A 9 11.33 4.32 -55.11
N THR A 10 12.17 5.34 -54.96
CA THR A 10 11.82 6.55 -54.22
C THR A 10 10.80 7.38 -55.02
N PRO A 11 9.61 7.69 -54.50
CA PRO A 11 8.77 8.72 -55.11
C PRO A 11 9.29 10.10 -54.72
N SER A 12 9.34 11.01 -55.68
CA SER A 12 9.86 12.38 -55.50
C SER A 12 9.14 13.09 -54.35
N LYS A 13 9.90 13.65 -53.41
CA LYS A 13 9.39 14.47 -52.32
C LYS A 13 8.69 15.71 -52.89
N SER A 14 7.36 15.73 -52.87
CA SER A 14 6.56 16.86 -53.35
C SER A 14 6.83 18.10 -52.48
N LYS A 15 6.82 19.30 -53.10
CA LYS A 15 7.02 20.60 -52.43
C LYS A 15 6.12 20.75 -51.18
N PHE A 16 4.94 20.12 -51.16
CA PHE A 16 3.97 20.16 -50.06
C PHE A 16 4.47 19.52 -48.75
N ALA A 17 5.13 18.35 -48.81
CA ALA A 17 5.63 17.68 -47.60
C ALA A 17 6.68 18.52 -46.85
N ARG A 18 7.42 19.36 -47.58
CA ARG A 18 8.44 20.26 -47.04
C ARG A 18 7.83 21.49 -46.37
N THR A 19 6.67 21.95 -46.82
CA THR A 19 5.91 23.06 -46.21
C THR A 19 5.24 22.62 -44.91
N PHE A 20 4.62 21.43 -44.88
CA PHE A 20 4.05 20.85 -43.66
C PHE A 20 5.11 20.65 -42.55
N ALA A 21 6.31 20.17 -42.89
CA ALA A 21 7.39 19.99 -41.92
C ALA A 21 7.92 21.31 -41.34
N LYS A 22 7.90 22.42 -42.10
CA LYS A 22 8.36 23.73 -41.61
C LYS A 22 7.38 24.37 -40.63
N VAL A 23 6.08 24.26 -40.89
CA VAL A 23 5.03 24.73 -39.96
C VAL A 23 5.06 23.92 -38.65
N LEU A 24 5.40 22.62 -38.73
CA LEU A 24 5.60 21.79 -37.54
C LEU A 24 6.91 22.11 -36.78
N HIS A 25 8.00 22.48 -37.47
CA HIS A 25 9.28 22.77 -36.81
C HIS A 25 9.33 24.10 -36.04
N ILE A 26 8.53 25.09 -36.43
CA ILE A 26 8.40 26.35 -35.66
C ILE A 26 7.82 26.09 -34.26
N ARG A 27 7.02 25.02 -34.08
CA ARG A 27 6.51 24.60 -32.77
C ARG A 27 7.55 24.03 -31.81
N SER A 28 8.79 23.76 -32.25
CA SER A 28 9.84 23.22 -31.37
C SER A 28 10.70 24.28 -30.67
N LEU A 29 10.46 25.58 -30.91
CA LEU A 29 11.33 26.66 -30.40
C LEU A 29 10.83 27.38 -29.15
N THR A 30 9.75 26.93 -28.52
CA THR A 30 9.38 27.36 -27.15
C THR A 30 9.89 26.38 -26.11
N GLY A 31 11.21 26.44 -25.86
CA GLY A 31 11.85 25.74 -24.74
C GLY A 31 13.38 25.76 -24.75
N GLY A 32 13.99 26.78 -24.14
CA GLY A 32 15.31 26.65 -23.50
C GLY A 32 16.55 27.23 -24.20
N ASN A 33 16.94 28.43 -23.76
CA ASN A 33 18.30 28.96 -23.60
C ASN A 33 19.37 28.78 -24.71
N GLN A 34 19.77 29.90 -25.32
CA GLN A 34 21.18 30.31 -25.46
C GLN A 34 21.34 31.80 -25.85
N LYS A 35 22.22 32.51 -25.14
CA LYS A 35 22.58 33.94 -25.33
C LYS A 35 23.40 34.16 -26.62
N PRO A 36 23.29 35.32 -27.30
CA PRO A 36 24.18 35.68 -28.40
C PRO A 36 25.42 36.45 -27.88
N LYS A 37 26.59 36.19 -28.50
CA LYS A 37 27.74 37.10 -28.48
C LYS A 37 28.01 37.57 -29.91
N PHE A 38 28.10 38.90 -30.04
CA PHE A 38 28.57 39.63 -31.22
C PHE A 38 30.11 39.67 -31.24
N SER A 39 30.71 39.69 -32.44
CA SER A 39 31.96 40.40 -32.72
C SER A 39 32.09 40.74 -34.20
N GLU A 40 32.41 42.00 -34.47
CA GLU A 40 32.74 42.66 -35.74
C GLU A 40 33.97 42.05 -36.46
N HIS A 41 34.04 42.15 -37.80
CA HIS A 41 34.79 43.23 -38.47
C HIS A 41 34.85 43.08 -40.00
N VAL A 42 34.87 44.27 -40.61
CA VAL A 42 34.89 44.69 -42.02
C VAL A 42 36.27 44.51 -42.69
N LYS A 43 36.29 44.43 -44.04
CA LYS A 43 37.20 45.14 -44.99
C LYS A 43 36.88 44.73 -46.45
N ASP A 44 36.42 45.67 -47.29
CA ASP A 44 37.21 46.53 -48.23
C ASP A 44 37.64 45.75 -49.49
N ASP A 45 37.61 46.20 -50.74
CA ASP A 45 37.16 47.42 -51.40
C ASP A 45 37.26 47.20 -52.94
N VAL A 46 36.39 47.88 -53.72
CA VAL A 46 36.71 48.69 -54.93
C VAL A 46 37.17 48.01 -56.26
N VAL A 47 36.37 48.19 -57.34
CA VAL A 47 36.61 49.04 -58.56
C VAL A 47 35.79 48.57 -59.79
N LYS A 48 34.87 49.44 -60.23
CA LYS A 48 34.47 49.88 -61.59
C LYS A 48 34.62 48.95 -62.81
N LYS A 49 33.52 48.83 -63.59
CA LYS A 49 33.36 49.54 -64.89
C LYS A 49 31.95 49.36 -65.49
N ASP A 50 31.28 50.49 -65.70
CA ASP A 50 30.09 50.66 -66.53
C ASP A 50 30.41 50.34 -68.00
N VAL A 51 29.68 49.39 -68.60
CA VAL A 51 29.24 49.42 -70.03
C VAL A 51 27.90 48.71 -70.25
N VAL A 52 27.40 47.85 -69.35
CA VAL A 52 26.22 46.99 -69.62
C VAL A 52 24.89 47.54 -69.06
N LYS A 53 24.76 48.87 -68.93
CA LYS A 53 23.64 49.46 -68.17
C LYS A 53 22.29 49.44 -68.90
N SER A 54 22.22 49.31 -70.21
CA SER A 54 20.93 49.37 -70.93
C SER A 54 20.23 48.02 -71.09
N GLU A 55 20.96 46.89 -71.11
CA GLU A 55 20.35 45.55 -71.20
C GLU A 55 20.10 44.90 -69.82
N LEU A 56 20.90 45.23 -68.79
CA LEU A 56 20.64 44.75 -67.43
C LEU A 56 19.40 45.40 -66.81
N LEU A 57 19.07 46.65 -67.12
CA LEU A 57 17.88 47.30 -66.55
C LEU A 57 16.57 46.64 -67.02
N LYS A 58 16.53 46.12 -68.25
CA LYS A 58 15.38 45.34 -68.75
C LYS A 58 15.36 43.92 -68.18
N LYS A 59 16.51 43.25 -68.02
CA LYS A 59 16.56 41.86 -67.54
C LYS A 59 16.42 41.73 -66.01
N THR A 60 16.78 42.76 -65.26
CA THR A 60 16.69 42.77 -63.79
C THR A 60 15.27 43.09 -63.30
N GLN A 61 14.48 43.86 -64.08
CA GLN A 61 13.06 44.09 -63.78
C GLN A 61 12.16 42.86 -63.99
N PHE A 62 12.49 41.97 -64.94
CA PHE A 62 11.70 40.76 -65.19
C PHE A 62 12.06 39.58 -64.29
N LYS A 63 13.28 39.53 -63.73
CA LYS A 63 13.71 38.44 -62.82
C LYS A 63 13.33 38.64 -61.35
N SER A 64 13.14 39.89 -60.91
CA SER A 64 12.73 40.18 -59.52
C SER A 64 11.23 39.93 -59.27
N PHE A 65 10.42 39.93 -60.33
CA PHE A 65 8.97 39.69 -60.23
C PHE A 65 8.66 38.21 -59.98
N ASP A 66 9.31 37.27 -60.70
CA ASP A 66 9.08 35.82 -60.53
C ASP A 66 9.46 35.32 -59.11
N ASP A 67 10.54 35.84 -58.50
CA ASP A 67 10.97 35.45 -57.14
C ASP A 67 10.05 36.00 -56.03
N GLU A 68 9.51 37.22 -56.19
CA GLU A 68 8.53 37.78 -55.23
C GLU A 68 7.15 37.16 -55.40
N ASP A 69 6.74 36.79 -56.63
CA ASP A 69 5.49 36.08 -56.89
C ASP A 69 5.51 34.65 -56.31
N GLU A 70 6.62 33.91 -56.44
CA GLU A 70 6.77 32.60 -55.77
C GLU A 70 6.74 32.72 -54.23
N LYS A 71 7.36 33.78 -53.69
CA LYS A 71 7.39 34.05 -52.24
C LYS A 71 6.02 34.47 -51.70
N HIS A 72 5.27 35.29 -52.44
CA HIS A 72 3.90 35.66 -52.10
C HIS A 72 2.95 34.45 -52.16
N GLN A 73 3.05 33.61 -53.20
CA GLN A 73 2.27 32.37 -53.27
C GLN A 73 2.57 31.41 -52.11
N LYS A 74 3.84 31.33 -51.71
CA LYS A 74 4.26 30.52 -50.55
C LYS A 74 3.70 31.07 -49.24
N ALA A 75 3.76 32.39 -49.04
CA ALA A 75 3.19 33.04 -47.85
C ALA A 75 1.66 32.88 -47.79
N ALA A 76 0.97 33.01 -48.91
CA ALA A 76 -0.48 32.77 -49.01
C ALA A 76 -0.85 31.32 -48.69
N ALA A 77 -0.05 30.34 -49.15
CA ALA A 77 -0.25 28.93 -48.82
C ALA A 77 -0.01 28.64 -47.32
N GLU A 78 1.00 29.27 -46.71
CA GLU A 78 1.27 29.15 -45.27
C GLU A 78 0.15 29.78 -44.43
N ALA A 79 -0.37 30.95 -44.83
CA ALA A 79 -1.49 31.60 -44.16
C ALA A 79 -2.81 30.81 -44.28
N PHE A 80 -3.08 30.23 -45.46
CA PHE A 80 -4.20 29.31 -45.65
C PHE A 80 -4.09 28.06 -44.75
N LEU A 81 -2.89 27.49 -44.63
CA LEU A 81 -2.66 26.34 -43.76
C LEU A 81 -2.84 26.70 -42.28
N ALA A 82 -2.43 27.91 -41.85
CA ALA A 82 -2.69 28.40 -40.51
C ALA A 82 -4.20 28.52 -40.23
N LYS A 83 -5.00 29.05 -41.18
CA LYS A 83 -6.47 29.09 -41.08
C LYS A 83 -7.08 27.69 -40.91
N LEU A 84 -6.58 26.71 -41.64
CA LEU A 84 -7.02 25.32 -41.52
C LEU A 84 -6.76 24.77 -40.11
N PHE A 85 -5.56 24.96 -39.57
CA PHE A 85 -5.23 24.52 -38.21
C PHE A 85 -6.06 25.24 -37.13
N ALA A 86 -6.30 26.54 -37.31
CA ALA A 86 -7.16 27.33 -36.43
C ALA A 86 -8.59 26.78 -36.39
N ASN A 87 -9.18 26.51 -37.55
CA ASN A 87 -10.54 25.96 -37.64
C ASN A 87 -10.62 24.52 -37.10
N VAL A 88 -9.66 23.64 -37.40
CA VAL A 88 -9.61 22.29 -36.82
C VAL A 88 -9.53 22.34 -35.29
N SER A 89 -8.73 23.27 -34.75
CA SER A 89 -8.65 23.48 -33.30
C SER A 89 -9.94 24.05 -32.72
N ALA A 90 -10.64 24.92 -33.44
CA ALA A 90 -11.96 25.43 -33.05
C ALA A 90 -13.02 24.31 -33.00
N VAL A 91 -13.05 23.43 -34.02
CA VAL A 91 -13.90 22.22 -34.02
C VAL A 91 -13.60 21.35 -32.80
N LYS A 92 -12.32 21.12 -32.48
CA LYS A 92 -11.91 20.32 -31.31
C LYS A 92 -12.38 20.96 -30.00
N ALA A 93 -12.29 22.27 -29.87
CA ALA A 93 -12.74 23.01 -28.70
C ALA A 93 -14.28 22.95 -28.54
N ALA A 94 -15.02 23.10 -29.64
CA ALA A 94 -16.48 22.97 -29.65
C ALA A 94 -16.92 21.54 -29.29
N TYR A 95 -16.25 20.53 -29.81
CA TYR A 95 -16.51 19.14 -29.47
C TYR A 95 -16.19 18.81 -28.00
N ALA A 96 -15.11 19.36 -27.45
CA ALA A 96 -14.82 19.25 -26.01
C ALA A 96 -15.93 19.88 -25.16
N GLN A 97 -16.48 21.02 -25.59
CA GLN A 97 -17.60 21.68 -24.92
C GLN A 97 -18.87 20.82 -24.96
N LEU A 98 -19.15 20.17 -26.10
CA LEU A 98 -20.25 19.22 -26.25
C LEU A 98 -20.10 18.04 -25.28
N GLN A 99 -18.91 17.44 -25.19
CA GLN A 99 -18.63 16.34 -24.26
C GLN A 99 -18.78 16.76 -22.78
N PHE A 100 -18.46 18.01 -22.46
CA PHE A 100 -18.61 18.54 -21.10
C PHE A 100 -20.09 18.72 -20.74
N ALA A 101 -20.90 19.25 -21.65
CA ALA A 101 -22.34 19.44 -21.44
C ALA A 101 -23.16 18.13 -21.37
N GLN A 102 -22.56 16.99 -21.75
CA GLN A 102 -23.22 15.69 -21.64
C GLN A 102 -23.21 15.12 -20.21
N SER A 103 -22.31 15.57 -19.34
CA SER A 103 -22.20 15.02 -17.98
C SER A 103 -21.68 16.07 -16.98
N PRO A 104 -22.57 16.59 -16.10
CA PRO A 104 -24.01 16.31 -16.01
C PRO A 104 -24.78 16.78 -17.26
N TYR A 105 -25.94 16.17 -17.54
CA TYR A 105 -26.73 16.48 -18.74
C TYR A 105 -27.23 17.94 -18.72
N ASP A 106 -26.75 18.74 -19.66
CA ASP A 106 -27.10 20.14 -19.88
C ASP A 106 -27.60 20.33 -21.31
N PRO A 107 -28.94 20.36 -21.54
CA PRO A 107 -29.51 20.41 -22.88
C PRO A 107 -29.18 21.72 -23.62
N ASP A 108 -29.13 22.85 -22.90
CA ASP A 108 -28.83 24.16 -23.49
C ASP A 108 -27.34 24.25 -23.88
N GLY A 109 -26.47 23.72 -23.02
CA GLY A 109 -25.04 23.60 -23.31
C GLY A 109 -24.74 22.67 -24.49
N ILE A 110 -25.47 21.55 -24.60
CA ILE A 110 -25.38 20.62 -25.74
C ILE A 110 -25.79 21.34 -27.03
N GLN A 111 -26.94 22.01 -27.05
CA GLN A 111 -27.44 22.71 -28.23
C GLN A 111 -26.47 23.81 -28.68
N SER A 112 -25.98 24.63 -27.74
CA SER A 112 -25.01 25.69 -28.05
C SER A 112 -23.68 25.14 -28.58
N ALA A 113 -23.19 24.04 -28.01
CA ALA A 113 -21.97 23.40 -28.48
C ALA A 113 -22.15 22.73 -29.85
N ASP A 114 -23.32 22.14 -30.12
CA ASP A 114 -23.66 21.55 -31.42
C ASP A 114 -23.70 22.63 -32.51
N ASP A 115 -24.37 23.76 -32.26
CA ASP A 115 -24.39 24.90 -33.18
C ASP A 115 -22.98 25.41 -33.51
N LEU A 116 -22.10 25.46 -32.50
CA LEU A 116 -20.68 25.80 -32.67
C LEU A 116 -19.94 24.76 -33.53
N VAL A 117 -20.13 23.47 -33.29
CA VAL A 117 -19.53 22.42 -34.14
C VAL A 117 -20.00 22.55 -35.58
N VAL A 118 -21.30 22.74 -35.81
CA VAL A 118 -21.88 22.88 -37.15
C VAL A 118 -21.34 24.12 -37.87
N SER A 119 -21.24 25.26 -37.18
CA SER A 119 -20.68 26.49 -37.76
C SER A 119 -19.21 26.35 -38.15
N GLU A 120 -18.38 25.74 -37.30
CA GLU A 120 -16.97 25.52 -37.60
C GLU A 120 -16.78 24.50 -38.74
N LEU A 121 -17.63 23.47 -38.84
CA LEU A 121 -17.62 22.52 -39.97
C LEU A 121 -18.05 23.20 -41.29
N LYS A 122 -18.98 24.16 -41.25
CA LYS A 122 -19.33 24.98 -42.42
C LYS A 122 -18.13 25.82 -42.87
N SER A 123 -17.43 26.47 -41.94
CA SER A 123 -16.20 27.21 -42.24
C SER A 123 -15.09 26.30 -42.80
N LEU A 124 -14.95 25.07 -42.27
CA LEU A 124 -14.03 24.07 -42.83
C LEU A 124 -14.38 23.70 -44.27
N SER A 125 -15.67 23.58 -44.58
CA SER A 125 -16.15 23.31 -45.94
C SER A 125 -15.85 24.46 -46.90
N GLU A 126 -15.97 25.71 -46.44
CA GLU A 126 -15.56 26.88 -47.23
C GLU A 126 -14.06 26.88 -47.51
N LEU A 127 -13.23 26.62 -46.50
CA LEU A 127 -11.78 26.48 -46.66
C LEU A 127 -11.44 25.37 -47.66
N LYS A 128 -12.11 24.21 -47.58
CA LYS A 128 -11.97 23.13 -48.56
C LYS A 128 -12.31 23.60 -49.97
N GLN A 129 -13.38 24.37 -50.14
CA GLN A 129 -13.79 24.87 -51.45
C GLN A 129 -12.78 25.88 -52.02
N CYS A 130 -12.23 26.77 -51.19
CA CYS A 130 -11.17 27.71 -51.57
C CYS A 130 -9.91 26.97 -52.05
N PHE A 131 -9.52 25.89 -51.34
CA PHE A 131 -8.40 25.05 -51.74
C PHE A 131 -8.61 24.39 -53.10
N VAL A 132 -9.80 23.81 -53.34
CA VAL A 132 -10.14 23.14 -54.61
C VAL A 132 -10.15 24.14 -55.78
N LYS A 133 -10.68 25.35 -55.56
CA LYS A 133 -10.70 26.42 -56.56
C LYS A 133 -9.37 27.15 -56.74
N LYS A 134 -8.34 26.82 -55.94
CA LYS A 134 -7.04 27.52 -55.87
C LYS A 134 -7.18 29.03 -55.63
N GLN A 135 -8.18 29.44 -54.86
CA GLN A 135 -8.42 30.83 -54.52
C GLN A 135 -7.67 31.16 -53.23
N PHE A 136 -6.47 31.73 -53.37
CA PHE A 136 -5.58 32.11 -52.27
C PHE A 136 -5.37 33.63 -52.21
N ASP A 137 -6.40 34.41 -52.57
CA ASP A 137 -6.32 35.88 -52.63
C ASP A 137 -6.38 36.50 -51.22
N GLU A 138 -5.27 36.39 -50.51
CA GLU A 138 -5.03 37.13 -49.28
C GLU A 138 -4.17 38.36 -49.56
N TYR A 139 -4.81 39.54 -49.54
CA TYR A 139 -4.12 40.84 -49.65
C TYR A 139 -3.03 41.05 -48.58
N SER A 140 -3.06 40.30 -47.47
CA SER A 140 -2.05 40.34 -46.40
C SER A 140 -1.87 38.95 -45.75
N PRO A 141 -1.00 38.09 -46.31
CA PRO A 141 -0.82 36.72 -45.81
C PRO A 141 -0.17 36.69 -44.42
N GLU A 142 0.77 37.58 -44.12
CA GLU A 142 1.45 37.63 -42.81
C GLU A 142 0.48 37.95 -41.66
N LYS A 143 -0.39 38.94 -41.85
CA LYS A 143 -1.42 39.30 -40.86
C LYS A 143 -2.42 38.17 -40.68
N THR A 144 -2.79 37.51 -41.77
CA THR A 144 -3.74 36.40 -41.75
C THR A 144 -3.18 35.18 -41.02
N HIS A 145 -1.91 34.86 -41.26
CA HIS A 145 -1.19 33.82 -40.54
C HIS A 145 -1.19 34.07 -39.03
N LEU A 146 -0.81 35.28 -38.60
CA LEU A 146 -0.75 35.63 -37.17
C LEU A 146 -2.14 35.56 -36.50
N LEU A 147 -3.19 36.04 -37.17
CA LEU A 147 -4.56 35.96 -36.64
C LEU A 147 -5.05 34.52 -36.51
N ALA A 148 -4.74 33.67 -37.50
CA ALA A 148 -5.08 32.27 -37.45
C ALA A 148 -4.34 31.54 -36.32
N GLU A 149 -3.06 31.82 -36.12
CA GLU A 149 -2.28 31.27 -35.01
C GLU A 149 -2.84 31.69 -33.64
N ILE A 150 -3.22 32.96 -33.47
CA ILE A 150 -3.89 33.44 -32.25
C ILE A 150 -5.21 32.70 -32.02
N GLN A 151 -6.01 32.49 -33.07
CA GLN A 151 -7.27 31.77 -32.99
C GLN A 151 -7.07 30.29 -32.64
N GLU A 152 -6.05 29.66 -33.20
CA GLU A 152 -5.67 28.30 -32.86
C GLU A 152 -5.31 28.19 -31.37
N GLN A 153 -4.42 29.06 -30.89
CA GLN A 153 -4.00 29.09 -29.48
C GLN A 153 -5.19 29.32 -28.53
N LYS A 154 -6.10 30.24 -28.87
CA LYS A 154 -7.35 30.45 -28.10
C LYS A 154 -8.21 29.20 -28.03
N SER A 155 -8.36 28.49 -29.14
CA SER A 155 -9.15 27.25 -29.20
C SER A 155 -8.51 26.12 -28.38
N VAL A 156 -7.19 26.02 -28.42
CA VAL A 156 -6.42 25.09 -27.58
C VAL A 156 -6.58 25.42 -26.09
N LEU A 157 -6.45 26.69 -25.70
CA LEU A 157 -6.67 27.13 -24.32
C LEU A 157 -8.10 26.82 -23.84
N LYS A 158 -9.10 27.06 -24.69
CA LYS A 158 -10.51 26.71 -24.40
C LYS A 158 -10.67 25.21 -24.15
N THR A 159 -9.98 24.36 -24.92
CA THR A 159 -10.00 22.90 -24.73
C THR A 159 -9.41 22.51 -23.37
N TYR A 160 -8.29 23.11 -22.96
CA TYR A 160 -7.67 22.85 -21.66
C TYR A 160 -8.54 23.34 -20.50
N ASP A 161 -9.17 24.51 -20.61
CA ASP A 161 -10.10 25.02 -19.61
C ASP A 161 -11.28 24.06 -19.37
N ILE A 162 -11.90 23.57 -20.45
CA ILE A 162 -13.00 22.60 -20.37
C ILE A 162 -12.54 21.29 -19.72
N MET A 163 -11.37 20.78 -20.10
CA MET A 163 -10.81 19.56 -19.50
C MET A 163 -10.48 19.75 -18.02
N GLY A 164 -9.96 20.92 -17.63
CA GLY A 164 -9.71 21.28 -16.24
C GLY A 164 -10.99 21.27 -15.40
N LYS A 165 -12.06 21.90 -15.90
CA LYS A 165 -13.38 21.90 -15.26
C LYS A 165 -13.94 20.48 -15.08
N LYS A 166 -13.75 19.61 -16.08
CA LYS A 166 -14.17 18.19 -16.01
C LYS A 166 -13.40 17.41 -14.95
N LEU A 167 -12.09 17.61 -14.84
CA LEU A 167 -11.28 16.92 -13.83
C LEU A 167 -11.62 17.42 -12.42
N ASP A 168 -11.84 18.72 -12.25
CA ASP A 168 -12.25 19.32 -10.97
C ASP A 168 -13.61 18.76 -10.48
N SER A 169 -14.59 18.61 -11.37
CA SER A 169 -15.88 18.01 -11.01
C SER A 169 -15.76 16.53 -10.63
N GLN A 170 -14.92 15.76 -11.33
CA GLN A 170 -14.63 14.36 -10.99
C GLN A 170 -13.92 14.22 -9.65
N LEU A 171 -12.98 15.12 -9.35
CA LEU A 171 -12.27 15.14 -8.07
C LEU A 171 -13.24 15.40 -6.92
N LYS A 172 -14.10 16.43 -7.02
CA LYS A 172 -15.12 16.74 -6.02
C LYS A 172 -16.09 15.58 -5.79
N LEU A 173 -16.49 14.89 -6.86
CA LEU A 173 -17.34 13.69 -6.75
C LEU A 173 -16.63 12.59 -5.94
N LYS A 174 -15.36 12.32 -6.25
CA LYS A 174 -14.57 11.31 -5.52
C LYS A 174 -14.29 11.68 -4.07
N GLU A 175 -14.09 12.96 -3.77
CA GLU A 175 -13.99 13.44 -2.39
C GLU A 175 -15.29 13.20 -1.61
N SER A 176 -16.44 13.45 -2.23
CA SER A 176 -17.74 13.18 -1.61
C SER A 176 -17.97 11.69 -1.33
N GLU A 177 -17.55 10.81 -2.26
CA GLU A 177 -17.61 9.36 -2.10
C GLU A 177 -16.67 8.88 -0.97
N LEU A 178 -15.46 9.43 -0.88
CA LEU A 178 -14.52 9.13 0.21
C LEU A 178 -15.08 9.57 1.57
N MET A 179 -15.67 10.76 1.67
CA MET A 179 -16.30 11.23 2.92
C MET A 179 -17.43 10.29 3.34
N PHE A 180 -18.33 9.92 2.40
CA PHE A 180 -19.43 8.99 2.65
C PHE A 180 -18.95 7.61 3.12
N LEU A 181 -17.93 7.05 2.47
CA LEU A 181 -17.37 5.75 2.85
C LEU A 181 -16.68 5.79 4.21
N ARG A 182 -15.98 6.88 4.53
CA ARG A 182 -15.38 7.09 5.86
C ARG A 182 -16.45 7.15 6.95
N GLU A 183 -17.55 7.86 6.70
CA GLU A 183 -18.66 7.93 7.64
C GLU A 183 -19.30 6.55 7.87
N LYS A 184 -19.55 5.79 6.80
CA LYS A 184 -20.02 4.39 6.91
C LYS A 184 -19.09 3.49 7.71
N LEU A 185 -17.77 3.63 7.52
CA LEU A 185 -16.78 2.87 8.29
C LEU A 185 -16.85 3.23 9.77
N VAL A 186 -16.94 4.51 10.11
CA VAL A 186 -17.08 4.98 11.49
C VAL A 186 -18.34 4.41 12.12
N GLU A 187 -19.47 4.41 11.41
CA GLU A 187 -20.72 3.89 11.93
C GLU A 187 -20.68 2.37 12.15
N ALA A 188 -20.17 1.61 11.18
CA ALA A 188 -19.96 0.16 11.33
C ALA A 188 -19.01 -0.17 12.50
N ASN A 189 -17.99 0.65 12.74
CA ASN A 189 -17.10 0.50 13.89
C ASN A 189 -17.81 0.80 15.22
N LYS A 190 -18.73 1.77 15.27
CA LYS A 190 -19.55 1.99 16.47
C LYS A 190 -20.48 0.81 16.74
N GLU A 191 -21.14 0.27 15.71
CA GLU A 191 -21.97 -0.92 15.81
C GLU A 191 -21.16 -2.12 16.31
N ASN A 192 -19.97 -2.36 15.75
CA ASN A 192 -19.06 -3.41 16.23
C ASN A 192 -18.67 -3.21 17.70
N LYS A 193 -18.34 -1.99 18.12
CA LYS A 193 -18.05 -1.69 19.54
C LYS A 193 -19.27 -1.94 20.44
N LEU A 194 -20.48 -1.64 19.98
CA LEU A 194 -21.72 -1.92 20.71
C LEU A 194 -21.99 -3.43 20.80
N LEU A 195 -21.80 -4.17 19.69
CA LEU A 195 -21.90 -5.62 19.68
C LEU A 195 -20.85 -6.27 20.58
N GLU A 196 -19.61 -5.78 20.57
CA GLU A 196 -18.55 -6.22 21.46
C GLU A 196 -18.90 -5.93 22.93
N LYS A 197 -19.40 -4.73 23.25
CA LYS A 197 -19.90 -4.40 24.60
C LYS A 197 -21.05 -5.29 25.00
N ARG A 198 -22.00 -5.59 24.11
CA ARG A 198 -23.11 -6.52 24.38
C ARG A 198 -22.60 -7.94 24.59
N LEU A 199 -21.64 -8.40 23.79
CA LEU A 199 -21.01 -9.71 23.93
C LEU A 199 -20.24 -9.83 25.26
N ASN A 200 -19.60 -8.75 25.70
CA ASN A 200 -18.84 -8.70 26.95
C ASN A 200 -19.75 -8.47 28.19
N ALA A 201 -20.86 -7.73 28.05
CA ALA A 201 -21.83 -7.44 29.11
C ALA A 201 -22.85 -8.57 29.31
N SER A 202 -23.11 -9.35 28.27
CA SER A 202 -23.61 -10.72 28.41
C SER A 202 -22.47 -11.50 29.08
N GLY A 203 -22.36 -11.43 30.41
CA GLY A 203 -21.36 -12.17 31.18
C GLY A 203 -21.24 -13.60 30.64
N PRO A 204 -20.02 -14.20 30.68
CA PRO A 204 -19.57 -15.20 29.71
C PRO A 204 -20.72 -16.15 29.35
N VAL A 205 -21.41 -15.87 28.23
CA VAL A 205 -22.35 -16.83 27.67
C VAL A 205 -21.46 -17.99 27.32
N SER A 206 -21.38 -18.98 28.21
CA SER A 206 -20.49 -20.13 28.08
C SER A 206 -20.77 -20.74 26.72
N PRO A 207 -19.97 -20.51 25.66
CA PRO A 207 -20.13 -21.23 24.39
C PRO A 207 -19.63 -22.67 24.55
N LEU A 208 -19.40 -23.06 25.81
CA LEU A 208 -18.39 -23.97 26.29
C LEU A 208 -19.07 -25.13 27.03
N ASP A 209 -20.36 -24.99 27.39
CA ASP A 209 -21.19 -26.04 27.98
C ASP A 209 -21.62 -27.09 26.95
N ASN A 210 -21.51 -26.77 25.65
CA ASN A 210 -21.78 -27.68 24.53
C ASN A 210 -20.51 -28.19 23.83
N LEU A 211 -19.34 -28.10 24.47
CA LEU A 211 -18.15 -28.79 23.97
C LEU A 211 -18.35 -30.29 24.19
N HIS A 212 -18.70 -31.00 23.11
CA HIS A 212 -18.62 -32.45 23.05
C HIS A 212 -17.37 -32.81 22.24
N PHE A 213 -16.65 -33.85 22.68
CA PHE A 213 -15.42 -34.32 22.04
C PHE A 213 -15.50 -34.49 20.49
N PRO A 214 -16.64 -34.93 19.89
CA PRO A 214 -16.77 -35.03 18.43
C PRO A 214 -17.01 -33.70 17.70
N SER A 215 -17.37 -32.60 18.39
CA SER A 215 -17.76 -31.32 17.80
C SER A 215 -16.69 -30.22 17.95
N LEU A 216 -15.44 -30.60 18.23
CA LEU A 216 -14.33 -29.66 18.29
C LEU A 216 -14.09 -29.02 16.91
N ASN A 217 -14.33 -27.71 16.83
CA ASN A 217 -14.05 -26.87 15.67
C ASN A 217 -12.86 -25.94 15.96
N PRO A 218 -12.00 -25.62 14.97
CA PRO A 218 -11.01 -24.54 15.04
C PRO A 218 -11.47 -23.25 15.75
N SER A 219 -12.75 -22.86 15.66
CA SER A 219 -13.28 -21.69 16.37
C SER A 219 -13.11 -21.77 17.91
N HIS A 220 -13.28 -22.96 18.49
CA HIS A 220 -13.04 -23.18 19.93
C HIS A 220 -11.57 -22.95 20.28
N PHE A 221 -10.66 -23.45 19.43
CA PHE A 221 -9.23 -23.25 19.62
C PHE A 221 -8.85 -21.78 19.53
N ILE A 222 -9.37 -21.04 18.54
CA ILE A 222 -9.14 -19.60 18.38
C ILE A 222 -9.59 -18.83 19.64
N MET A 223 -10.74 -19.18 20.21
CA MET A 223 -11.23 -18.56 21.44
C MET A 223 -10.30 -18.82 22.63
N PHE A 224 -9.86 -20.07 22.85
CA PHE A 224 -8.90 -20.39 23.91
C PHE A 224 -7.54 -19.74 23.68
N HIS A 225 -7.10 -19.67 22.42
CA HIS A 225 -5.86 -18.98 22.04
C HIS A 225 -5.94 -17.50 22.43
N ARG A 226 -7.03 -16.80 22.10
CA ARG A 226 -7.25 -15.40 22.52
C ARG A 226 -7.25 -15.22 24.04
N GLN A 227 -7.89 -16.12 24.78
CA GLN A 227 -7.87 -16.10 26.25
C GLN A 227 -6.46 -16.33 26.81
N THR A 228 -5.68 -17.19 26.16
CA THR A 228 -4.29 -17.47 26.52
C THR A 228 -3.42 -16.24 26.32
N ILE A 229 -3.52 -15.56 25.17
CA ILE A 229 -2.82 -14.29 24.90
C ILE A 229 -3.16 -13.25 25.98
N ARG A 230 -4.46 -13.07 26.29
CA ARG A 230 -4.87 -12.12 27.35
C ARG A 230 -4.23 -12.44 28.70
N SER A 231 -4.12 -13.72 29.05
CA SER A 231 -3.48 -14.16 30.30
C SER A 231 -1.97 -13.93 30.30
N ILE A 232 -1.29 -14.17 29.19
CA ILE A 232 0.14 -13.87 29.01
C ILE A 232 0.37 -12.38 29.21
N ARG A 233 -0.40 -11.53 28.52
CA ARG A 233 -0.30 -10.07 28.64
C ARG A 233 -0.55 -9.58 30.07
N SER A 234 -1.51 -10.17 30.77
CA SER A 234 -1.78 -9.84 32.17
C SER A 234 -0.60 -10.20 33.08
N PHE A 235 -0.01 -11.38 32.89
CA PHE A 235 1.16 -11.81 33.66
C PHE A 235 2.40 -10.97 33.32
N VAL A 236 2.64 -10.66 32.04
CA VAL A 236 3.75 -9.80 31.61
C VAL A 236 3.65 -8.42 32.26
N ARG A 237 2.47 -7.80 32.33
CA ARG A 237 2.30 -6.52 33.04
C ARG A 237 2.65 -6.62 34.51
N LEU A 238 2.26 -7.69 35.18
CA LEU A 238 2.63 -7.93 36.57
C LEU A 238 4.15 -8.11 36.70
N LEU A 239 4.75 -8.98 35.89
CA LEU A 239 6.19 -9.23 35.87
C LEU A 239 6.99 -7.94 35.62
N SER A 240 6.60 -7.15 34.63
CA SER A 240 7.25 -5.86 34.33
C SER A 240 7.14 -4.88 35.49
N LYS A 241 5.99 -4.85 36.20
CA LYS A 241 5.82 -4.03 37.39
C LYS A 241 6.78 -4.47 38.51
N GLU A 242 6.78 -5.75 38.83
CA GLU A 242 7.68 -6.32 39.85
C GLU A 242 9.16 -6.07 39.52
N LEU A 243 9.55 -6.16 38.25
CA LEU A 243 10.91 -5.83 37.80
C LEU A 243 11.26 -4.35 38.01
N VAL A 244 10.33 -3.43 37.70
CA VAL A 244 10.53 -1.99 37.94
C VAL A 244 10.64 -1.70 39.44
N ASP A 245 9.77 -2.29 40.25
CA ASP A 245 9.79 -2.15 41.72
C ASP A 245 11.10 -2.70 42.31
N ALA A 246 11.68 -3.73 41.68
CA ALA A 246 13.01 -4.27 41.97
C ALA A 246 14.19 -3.45 41.41
N GLY A 247 13.94 -2.32 40.74
CA GLY A 247 14.97 -1.42 40.21
C GLY A 247 15.54 -1.79 38.83
N TRP A 248 14.90 -2.70 38.08
CA TRP A 248 15.35 -3.06 36.74
C TRP A 248 15.00 -1.99 35.72
N LYS A 249 15.91 -1.78 34.75
CA LYS A 249 15.64 -0.94 33.57
C LYS A 249 15.00 -1.80 32.48
N LEU A 250 13.73 -1.57 32.19
CA LEU A 250 12.98 -2.36 31.21
C LEU A 250 13.59 -2.29 29.80
N ASP A 251 14.10 -1.13 29.39
CA ASP A 251 14.71 -0.95 28.05
C ASP A 251 15.96 -1.83 27.89
N ALA A 252 16.80 -1.90 28.93
CA ALA A 252 17.99 -2.74 28.95
C ALA A 252 17.63 -4.22 28.97
N ALA A 253 16.60 -4.60 29.73
CA ALA A 253 16.09 -5.96 29.77
C ALA A 253 15.51 -6.39 28.41
N ALA A 254 14.70 -5.55 27.76
CA ALA A 254 14.16 -5.83 26.44
C ALA A 254 15.26 -5.95 25.38
N SER A 255 16.27 -5.09 25.43
CA SER A 255 17.46 -5.19 24.55
C SER A 255 18.25 -6.47 24.77
N SER A 256 18.22 -7.04 25.99
CA SER A 256 18.81 -8.34 26.29
C SER A 256 17.96 -9.51 25.81
N ILE A 257 16.63 -9.35 25.75
CA ILE A 257 15.70 -10.40 25.28
C ILE A 257 15.73 -10.49 23.75
N GLU A 258 15.63 -9.35 23.07
CA GLU A 258 15.62 -9.26 21.60
C GLU A 258 16.73 -8.29 21.13
N PRO A 259 17.97 -8.78 20.96
CA PRO A 259 19.11 -7.93 20.61
C PRO A 259 19.01 -7.34 19.20
N GLY A 260 19.37 -6.07 19.06
CA GLY A 260 19.38 -5.36 17.79
C GLY A 260 17.99 -5.12 17.21
N ILE A 261 17.02 -4.82 18.06
CA ILE A 261 15.70 -4.32 17.70
C ILE A 261 15.57 -2.89 18.20
N GLU A 262 15.19 -1.99 17.29
CA GLU A 262 14.82 -0.62 17.64
C GLU A 262 13.29 -0.55 17.71
N PHE A 263 12.77 -0.28 18.91
CA PHE A 263 11.33 -0.19 19.14
C PHE A 263 10.82 1.15 18.62
N SER A 264 9.80 1.11 17.75
CA SER A 264 9.16 2.29 17.18
C SER A 264 8.53 3.19 18.26
N LYS A 265 7.98 2.59 19.32
CA LYS A 265 7.43 3.31 20.49
C LYS A 265 8.05 2.80 21.78
N ALA A 266 8.17 3.69 22.78
CA ALA A 266 8.61 3.32 24.13
C ALA A 266 7.76 2.21 24.76
N ASN A 267 6.45 2.17 24.48
CA ASN A 267 5.56 1.13 25.01
C ASN A 267 5.74 -0.23 24.31
N ASP A 268 6.34 -0.30 23.12
CA ASP A 268 6.51 -1.56 22.38
C ASP A 268 7.53 -2.50 23.03
N ILE A 269 8.32 -1.99 23.98
CA ILE A 269 9.23 -2.74 24.83
C ILE A 269 8.50 -3.91 25.53
N CYS A 270 7.20 -3.76 25.82
CA CYS A 270 6.39 -4.84 26.40
C CYS A 270 6.34 -6.09 25.50
N TYR A 271 6.42 -5.93 24.16
CA TYR A 271 6.39 -7.06 23.23
C TYR A 271 7.62 -7.95 23.35
N ALA A 272 8.78 -7.42 23.76
CA ALA A 272 9.94 -8.25 24.07
C ALA A 272 9.66 -9.18 25.26
N PHE A 273 9.03 -8.69 26.32
CA PHE A 273 8.64 -9.51 27.46
C PHE A 273 7.53 -10.51 27.10
N GLU A 274 6.56 -10.12 26.26
CA GLU A 274 5.55 -11.04 25.72
C GLU A 274 6.20 -12.15 24.89
N SER A 275 7.17 -11.83 24.04
CA SER A 275 7.98 -12.79 23.27
C SER A 275 8.72 -13.75 24.19
N PHE A 276 9.43 -13.23 25.20
CA PHE A 276 10.16 -14.05 26.19
C PHE A 276 9.24 -15.04 26.90
N VAL A 277 8.14 -14.55 27.48
CA VAL A 277 7.19 -15.41 28.19
C VAL A 277 6.57 -16.44 27.25
N SER A 278 6.17 -16.02 26.04
CA SER A 278 5.61 -16.93 25.04
C SER A 278 6.62 -18.01 24.65
N ARG A 279 7.86 -17.64 24.35
CA ARG A 279 8.93 -18.58 24.00
C ARG A 279 9.15 -19.62 25.10
N GLU A 280 9.29 -19.20 26.34
CA GLU A 280 9.54 -20.12 27.45
C GLU A 280 8.33 -21.02 27.76
N MET A 281 7.12 -20.47 27.73
CA MET A 281 5.92 -21.22 28.07
C MET A 281 5.47 -22.17 26.95
N PHE A 282 5.61 -21.81 25.68
CA PHE A 282 5.27 -22.64 24.53
C PHE A 282 6.38 -23.59 24.09
N ASP A 283 7.59 -23.49 24.64
CA ASP A 283 8.67 -24.42 24.33
C ASP A 283 8.25 -25.89 24.56
N GLY A 284 8.40 -26.73 23.54
CA GLY A 284 7.95 -28.12 23.56
C GLY A 284 6.46 -28.36 23.22
N PHE A 285 5.68 -27.35 22.84
CA PHE A 285 4.23 -27.49 22.58
C PHE A 285 3.89 -28.53 21.49
N ASN A 286 4.76 -28.75 20.49
CA ASN A 286 4.53 -29.80 19.48
C ASN A 286 4.64 -31.23 20.03
N TYR A 287 5.11 -31.41 21.26
CA TYR A 287 5.28 -32.72 21.89
C TYR A 287 4.25 -32.93 23.01
N PRO A 288 3.71 -34.15 23.16
CA PRO A 288 2.81 -34.48 24.26
C PRO A 288 3.41 -34.10 25.62
N ASN A 289 2.62 -33.47 26.48
CA ASN A 289 3.06 -32.99 27.79
C ASN A 289 4.33 -32.11 27.75
N PHE A 290 4.57 -31.37 26.66
CA PHE A 290 5.75 -30.52 26.48
C PHE A 290 7.11 -31.26 26.61
N SER A 291 7.13 -32.59 26.39
CA SER A 291 8.29 -33.45 26.65
C SER A 291 8.79 -33.46 28.11
N ILE A 292 7.95 -33.04 29.07
CA ILE A 292 8.27 -33.02 30.51
C ILE A 292 7.98 -34.38 31.16
N SER A 293 7.03 -35.14 30.61
CA SER A 293 6.62 -36.46 31.11
C SER A 293 7.10 -37.56 30.19
N THR A 294 7.76 -38.58 30.75
CA THR A 294 8.17 -39.81 30.06
C THR A 294 7.12 -40.93 30.11
N GLU A 295 5.89 -40.63 30.56
CA GLU A 295 4.82 -41.61 30.63
C GLU A 295 4.51 -42.22 29.24
N PRO A 296 4.33 -43.56 29.15
CA PRO A 296 3.98 -44.21 27.90
C PRO A 296 2.65 -43.67 27.39
N LEU A 297 2.65 -43.20 26.15
CA LEU A 297 1.48 -42.57 25.55
C LEU A 297 0.61 -43.59 24.83
N PRO A 298 -0.72 -43.54 25.00
CA PRO A 298 -1.64 -44.37 24.23
C PRO A 298 -1.58 -44.11 22.71
N GLU A 299 -2.17 -45.04 21.96
CA GLU A 299 -2.51 -44.88 20.53
C GLU A 299 -3.28 -43.58 20.27
N GLN A 300 -3.16 -43.03 19.06
CA GLN A 300 -3.60 -41.67 18.71
C GLN A 300 -5.06 -41.35 19.12
N LYS A 301 -6.03 -42.22 18.85
CA LYS A 301 -7.45 -41.98 19.23
C LYS A 301 -7.65 -41.94 20.75
N LYS A 302 -6.99 -42.84 21.48
CA LYS A 302 -7.02 -42.87 22.95
C LYS A 302 -6.29 -41.65 23.54
N ARG A 303 -5.22 -41.19 22.86
CA ARG A 303 -4.48 -39.98 23.22
C ARG A 303 -5.33 -38.71 23.07
N GLN A 304 -6.07 -38.56 21.98
CA GLN A 304 -6.97 -37.41 21.79
C GLN A 304 -8.00 -37.32 22.91
N LYS A 305 -8.63 -38.46 23.24
CA LYS A 305 -9.59 -38.54 24.34
C LYS A 305 -8.94 -38.19 25.68
N LEU A 306 -7.76 -38.75 25.97
CA LEU A 306 -7.00 -38.45 27.18
C LEU A 306 -6.74 -36.95 27.37
N PHE A 307 -6.30 -36.25 26.31
CA PHE A 307 -6.07 -34.81 26.39
C PHE A 307 -7.37 -34.01 26.53
N TYR A 308 -8.46 -34.45 25.89
CA TYR A 308 -9.77 -33.86 26.11
C TYR A 308 -10.26 -34.02 27.54
N ASP A 309 -10.14 -35.21 28.12
CA ASP A 309 -10.54 -35.48 29.49
C ASP A 309 -9.75 -34.58 30.46
N ARG A 310 -8.42 -34.46 30.27
CA ARG A 310 -7.56 -33.53 31.02
C ARG A 310 -7.97 -32.06 30.86
N PHE A 311 -8.37 -31.66 29.65
CA PHE A 311 -8.90 -30.32 29.40
C PHE A 311 -10.17 -30.09 30.21
N THR A 312 -11.15 -31.01 30.12
CA THR A 312 -12.42 -30.87 30.83
C THR A 312 -12.24 -30.82 32.35
N GLU A 313 -11.32 -31.63 32.88
CA GLU A 313 -11.04 -31.73 34.31
C GLU A 313 -10.45 -30.42 34.88
N LEU A 314 -9.45 -29.83 34.21
CA LEU A 314 -8.78 -28.63 34.71
C LEU A 314 -9.56 -27.35 34.41
N ARG A 315 -10.35 -27.33 33.34
CA ARG A 315 -11.00 -26.10 32.82
C ARG A 315 -11.81 -25.38 33.90
N SER A 316 -12.60 -26.10 34.68
CA SER A 316 -13.54 -25.53 35.65
C SER A 316 -12.96 -25.29 37.06
N THR A 317 -11.69 -25.66 37.30
CA THR A 317 -11.08 -25.64 38.63
C THR A 317 -10.01 -24.55 38.72
N LYS A 318 -9.91 -23.79 39.82
CA LYS A 318 -8.81 -22.81 39.95
C LYS A 318 -7.45 -23.52 39.99
N PRO A 319 -6.36 -22.91 39.47
CA PRO A 319 -5.05 -23.56 39.48
C PRO A 319 -4.60 -23.97 40.89
N ALA A 320 -4.75 -23.09 41.89
CA ALA A 320 -4.37 -23.37 43.27
C ALA A 320 -5.10 -24.61 43.82
N ASP A 321 -6.43 -24.65 43.70
CA ASP A 321 -7.25 -25.80 44.13
C ASP A 321 -6.84 -27.10 43.43
N TYR A 322 -6.56 -27.02 42.12
CA TYR A 322 -6.16 -28.18 41.34
C TYR A 322 -4.76 -28.69 41.72
N LEU A 323 -3.82 -27.79 41.99
CA LEU A 323 -2.45 -28.13 42.41
C LEU A 323 -2.44 -28.75 43.80
N ALA A 324 -3.27 -28.25 44.73
CA ALA A 324 -3.46 -28.84 46.05
C ALA A 324 -4.13 -30.23 45.97
N TRP A 325 -5.14 -30.37 45.10
CA TRP A 325 -5.85 -31.65 44.93
C TRP A 325 -5.02 -32.72 44.22
N LYS A 326 -4.28 -32.34 43.17
CA LYS A 326 -3.47 -33.26 42.33
C LYS A 326 -2.03 -32.76 42.14
N PRO A 327 -1.21 -32.79 43.21
CA PRO A 327 0.16 -32.27 43.18
C PRO A 327 1.11 -33.09 42.31
N LYS A 328 0.74 -34.30 41.87
CA LYS A 328 1.56 -35.13 40.95
C LYS A 328 1.01 -35.19 39.51
N SER A 329 -0.01 -34.41 39.19
CA SER A 329 -0.59 -34.35 37.84
C SER A 329 0.42 -33.90 36.78
N THR A 330 0.11 -34.17 35.50
CA THR A 330 0.92 -33.64 34.38
C THR A 330 0.90 -32.12 34.34
N PHE A 331 -0.23 -31.49 34.70
CA PHE A 331 -0.32 -30.03 34.81
C PHE A 331 0.57 -29.49 35.93
N SER A 332 0.57 -30.12 37.10
CA SER A 332 1.47 -29.78 38.21
C SER A 332 2.94 -29.79 37.75
N ARG A 333 3.39 -30.89 37.13
CA ARG A 333 4.76 -31.00 36.59
C ARG A 333 5.08 -29.94 35.54
N PHE A 334 4.13 -29.65 34.64
CA PHE A 334 4.26 -28.56 33.67
C PHE A 334 4.41 -27.20 34.35
N CYS A 335 3.53 -26.88 35.29
CA CYS A 335 3.52 -25.61 36.03
C CYS A 335 4.87 -25.38 36.75
N ARG A 336 5.36 -26.39 37.49
CA ARG A 336 6.67 -26.34 38.15
C ARG A 336 7.81 -26.16 37.15
N ALA A 337 7.90 -27.02 36.13
CA ALA A 337 9.01 -27.00 35.19
C ALA A 337 9.08 -25.67 34.41
N LYS A 338 7.93 -25.14 34.00
CA LYS A 338 7.85 -23.86 33.29
C LYS A 338 8.18 -22.68 34.19
N TYR A 339 7.78 -22.68 35.46
CA TYR A 339 8.14 -21.59 36.38
C TYR A 339 9.65 -21.51 36.55
N LEU A 340 10.27 -22.66 36.84
CA LEU A 340 11.71 -22.75 37.09
C LEU A 340 12.55 -22.34 35.88
N LYS A 341 12.01 -22.48 34.66
CA LYS A 341 12.61 -22.05 33.41
C LYS A 341 12.38 -20.56 33.12
N LEU A 342 11.14 -20.09 33.32
CA LEU A 342 10.74 -18.71 33.02
C LEU A 342 11.35 -17.69 33.99
N ILE A 343 11.31 -17.98 35.29
CA ILE A 343 11.79 -17.07 36.34
C ILE A 343 13.19 -17.48 36.73
N HIS A 344 14.19 -16.78 36.23
CA HIS A 344 15.60 -17.05 36.56
C HIS A 344 15.88 -16.80 38.05
N PRO A 345 16.75 -17.57 38.74
CA PRO A 345 17.06 -17.33 40.16
C PRO A 345 17.44 -15.88 40.49
N LYS A 346 18.25 -15.23 39.66
CA LYS A 346 18.58 -13.78 39.83
C LYS A 346 17.37 -12.84 39.67
N MET A 347 16.41 -13.22 38.83
CA MET A 347 15.17 -12.45 38.66
C MET A 347 14.29 -12.60 39.90
N GLU A 348 14.17 -13.84 40.40
CA GLU A 348 13.42 -14.16 41.62
C GLU A 348 14.00 -13.45 42.85
N ASP A 349 15.31 -13.56 43.06
CA ASP A 349 16.03 -12.90 44.15
C ASP A 349 15.90 -11.37 44.08
N SER A 350 15.91 -10.80 42.88
CA SER A 350 15.72 -9.36 42.72
C SER A 350 14.29 -8.90 43.03
N ILE A 351 13.28 -9.68 42.66
CA ILE A 351 11.87 -9.33 42.86
C ILE A 351 11.45 -9.55 44.33
N PHE A 352 11.85 -10.68 44.93
CA PHE A 352 11.38 -11.10 46.24
C PHE A 352 12.41 -10.94 47.37
N GLY A 353 13.69 -10.71 47.04
CA GLY A 353 14.79 -10.67 48.01
C GLY A 353 15.21 -12.04 48.55
N ASN A 354 14.69 -13.12 47.97
CA ASN A 354 14.96 -14.52 48.34
C ASN A 354 14.59 -15.48 47.19
N LEU A 355 14.82 -16.78 47.41
CA LEU A 355 14.49 -17.87 46.47
C LEU A 355 13.39 -18.79 47.00
N ASP A 356 12.51 -18.27 47.87
CA ASP A 356 11.55 -19.09 48.61
C ASP A 356 10.54 -19.77 47.67
N GLN A 357 10.06 -19.06 46.64
CA GLN A 357 9.09 -19.63 45.70
C GLN A 357 9.66 -20.86 44.98
N ARG A 358 10.90 -20.76 44.49
CA ARG A 358 11.62 -21.87 43.87
C ARG A 358 11.95 -22.99 44.85
N ASN A 359 12.30 -22.68 46.09
CA ASN A 359 12.58 -23.70 47.11
C ASN A 359 11.31 -24.52 47.43
N ILE A 360 10.17 -23.85 47.57
CA ILE A 360 8.84 -24.49 47.73
C ILE A 360 8.50 -25.34 46.50
N LEU A 361 8.70 -24.81 45.29
CA LEU A 361 8.49 -25.60 44.07
C LEU A 361 9.40 -26.83 44.02
N ASN A 362 10.64 -26.70 44.50
CA ASN A 362 11.60 -27.79 44.51
C ASN A 362 11.23 -28.91 45.48
N SER A 363 10.66 -28.58 46.64
CA SER A 363 10.11 -29.56 47.59
C SER A 363 8.86 -30.28 47.07
N GLY A 364 8.26 -29.77 45.98
CA GLY A 364 7.06 -30.33 45.36
C GLY A 364 5.76 -29.69 45.83
N GLU A 365 5.86 -28.61 46.59
CA GLU A 365 4.75 -27.76 47.01
C GLU A 365 4.59 -26.56 46.07
N TYR A 366 3.56 -25.74 46.32
CA TYR A 366 3.22 -24.61 45.46
C TYR A 366 3.09 -23.32 46.28
N PRO A 367 3.77 -22.23 45.87
CA PRO A 367 3.71 -20.97 46.62
C PRO A 367 2.32 -20.35 46.63
N GLU A 368 1.89 -19.86 47.79
CA GLU A 368 0.63 -19.10 47.96
C GLU A 368 0.85 -17.58 47.82
N SER A 369 1.62 -17.15 46.80
CA SER A 369 1.87 -15.73 46.52
C SER A 369 0.94 -15.19 45.44
N THR A 370 0.68 -13.88 45.45
CA THR A 370 -0.09 -13.19 44.40
C THR A 370 0.58 -13.34 43.03
N PHE A 371 1.92 -13.28 43.00
CA PHE A 371 2.72 -13.49 41.81
C PHE A 371 2.57 -14.92 41.26
N PHE A 372 2.70 -15.93 42.12
CA PHE A 372 2.55 -17.33 41.71
C PHE A 372 1.11 -17.64 41.28
N SER A 373 0.11 -17.04 41.93
CA SER A 373 -1.28 -17.15 41.53
C SER A 373 -1.49 -16.65 40.09
N ALA A 374 -1.02 -15.43 39.77
CA ALA A 374 -1.08 -14.88 38.42
C ALA A 374 -0.30 -15.72 37.39
N TYR A 375 0.88 -16.22 37.76
CA TYR A 375 1.65 -17.15 36.94
C TYR A 375 0.86 -18.44 36.65
N SER A 376 0.29 -19.06 37.68
CA SER A 376 -0.42 -20.34 37.58
C SER A 376 -1.70 -20.23 36.75
N ASP A 377 -2.36 -19.08 36.77
CA ASP A 377 -3.49 -18.76 35.89
C ASP A 377 -3.06 -18.73 34.41
N MET A 378 -1.94 -18.07 34.09
CA MET A 378 -1.36 -18.09 32.75
C MET A 378 -0.94 -19.51 32.33
N ALA A 379 -0.24 -20.24 33.21
CA ALA A 379 0.20 -21.61 32.96
C ALA A 379 -1.00 -22.53 32.69
N LYS A 380 -2.09 -22.40 33.45
CA LYS A 380 -3.34 -23.14 33.21
C LYS A 380 -3.89 -22.87 31.81
N ARG A 381 -3.94 -21.61 31.36
CA ARG A 381 -4.47 -21.26 30.02
C ARG A 381 -3.68 -21.93 28.91
N ILE A 382 -2.35 -21.88 29.00
CA ILE A 382 -1.44 -22.50 28.04
C ILE A 382 -1.56 -24.03 28.07
N TRP A 383 -1.66 -24.63 29.26
CA TRP A 383 -1.89 -26.07 29.40
C TRP A 383 -3.23 -26.52 28.80
N LEU A 384 -4.31 -25.77 29.02
CA LEU A 384 -5.61 -26.05 28.41
C LEU A 384 -5.55 -25.94 26.89
N LEU A 385 -4.87 -24.93 26.35
CA LEU A 385 -4.65 -24.79 24.91
C LEU A 385 -3.87 -25.98 24.34
N HIS A 386 -2.86 -26.48 25.06
CA HIS A 386 -2.11 -27.68 24.71
C HIS A 386 -2.97 -28.94 24.71
N CYS A 387 -3.76 -29.15 25.77
CA CYS A 387 -4.70 -30.26 25.80
C CYS A 387 -5.69 -30.20 24.64
N LEU A 388 -6.18 -29.01 24.31
CA LEU A 388 -7.08 -28.81 23.19
C LEU A 388 -6.38 -29.09 21.84
N ALA A 389 -5.12 -28.67 21.66
CA ALA A 389 -4.33 -28.96 20.45
C ALA A 389 -4.26 -30.45 20.16
N PHE A 390 -3.99 -31.25 21.19
CA PHE A 390 -3.84 -32.70 21.09
C PHE A 390 -5.17 -33.46 21.07
N SER A 391 -6.31 -32.82 21.34
CA SER A 391 -7.64 -33.43 21.18
C SER A 391 -8.19 -33.32 19.76
N PHE A 392 -7.62 -32.47 18.89
CA PHE A 392 -8.01 -32.37 17.48
C PHE A 392 -7.50 -33.54 16.61
N ASP A 393 -8.21 -33.76 15.48
CA ASP A 393 -7.77 -34.60 14.37
C ASP A 393 -7.87 -33.83 13.05
N PRO A 394 -6.76 -33.45 12.39
CA PRO A 394 -5.37 -33.62 12.84
C PRO A 394 -5.01 -32.71 14.02
N VAL A 395 -3.97 -33.11 14.79
CA VAL A 395 -3.45 -32.34 15.93
C VAL A 395 -3.04 -30.93 15.50
N ALA A 396 -3.37 -29.94 16.33
CA ALA A 396 -2.94 -28.56 16.09
C ALA A 396 -1.42 -28.45 16.26
N SER A 397 -0.75 -27.87 15.28
CA SER A 397 0.70 -27.63 15.29
C SER A 397 0.99 -26.16 15.54
N ILE A 398 2.06 -25.87 16.30
CA ILE A 398 2.52 -24.51 16.57
C ILE A 398 3.59 -24.11 15.55
N PHE A 399 3.60 -22.84 15.14
CA PHE A 399 4.68 -22.27 14.31
C PHE A 399 5.10 -20.89 14.81
N GLN A 400 6.36 -20.56 14.56
CA GLN A 400 6.98 -19.26 14.83
C GLN A 400 7.90 -18.93 13.66
N LEU A 401 8.20 -17.64 13.48
CA LEU A 401 9.02 -17.16 12.37
C LEU A 401 10.32 -16.58 12.90
N SER A 402 11.40 -16.83 12.17
CA SER A 402 12.71 -16.26 12.48
C SER A 402 12.80 -14.78 12.07
N LYS A 403 13.68 -14.04 12.75
CA LYS A 403 14.08 -12.68 12.39
C LYS A 403 14.50 -12.60 10.92
N GLY A 404 14.12 -11.52 10.25
CA GLY A 404 14.46 -11.21 8.86
C GLY A 404 13.55 -11.82 7.80
N ASN A 405 12.57 -12.66 8.16
CA ASN A 405 11.57 -13.16 7.21
C ASN A 405 10.67 -12.03 6.71
N ARG A 406 10.18 -12.16 5.47
CA ARG A 406 9.20 -11.24 4.89
C ARG A 406 7.86 -11.37 5.59
N PHE A 407 7.19 -10.24 5.84
CA PHE A 407 5.83 -10.23 6.35
C PHE A 407 4.86 -10.90 5.37
N SER A 408 3.91 -11.68 5.90
CA SER A 408 2.81 -12.27 5.14
C SER A 408 1.53 -12.16 5.96
N ASP A 409 0.61 -11.33 5.50
CA ASP A 409 -0.72 -11.15 6.09
C ASP A 409 -1.54 -12.45 6.19
N VAL A 410 -1.22 -13.48 5.42
CA VAL A 410 -1.87 -14.80 5.52
C VAL A 410 -1.47 -15.55 6.81
N TYR A 411 -0.21 -15.43 7.24
CA TYR A 411 0.35 -16.19 8.36
C TYR A 411 0.65 -15.33 9.59
N MET A 412 0.64 -14.00 9.44
CA MET A 412 1.16 -13.06 10.43
C MET A 412 0.18 -11.91 10.68
N GLU A 413 0.07 -11.52 11.95
CA GLU A 413 -0.59 -10.31 12.41
C GLU A 413 0.51 -9.35 12.91
N SER A 414 0.60 -8.16 12.31
CA SER A 414 1.55 -7.13 12.76
C SER A 414 1.04 -6.44 14.03
N LEU A 415 1.93 -6.18 14.99
CA LEU A 415 1.63 -5.45 16.21
C LEU A 415 2.06 -3.98 16.19
N ASN A 416 2.85 -3.56 15.18
CA ASN A 416 3.26 -2.18 14.96
C ASN A 416 2.93 -1.74 13.53
N GLU A 417 1.98 -0.81 13.40
CA GLU A 417 1.53 -0.27 12.12
C GLU A 417 2.58 0.67 11.49
N GLU A 418 3.48 1.23 12.32
CA GLU A 418 4.56 2.12 11.87
C GLU A 418 5.50 1.45 10.88
N ALA A 419 5.68 0.13 10.95
CA ALA A 419 6.57 -0.62 10.08
C ALA A 419 6.10 -0.67 8.61
N PHE A 420 4.88 -0.20 8.30
CA PHE A 420 4.41 -0.06 6.93
C PHE A 420 4.70 1.33 6.34
N ILE A 421 5.40 2.19 7.08
CA ILE A 421 5.73 3.57 6.69
C ILE A 421 7.25 3.72 6.72
N SER A 422 7.87 3.95 5.58
CA SER A 422 9.30 4.21 5.49
C SER A 422 9.66 5.60 6.04
N TRP A 423 10.96 5.83 6.30
CA TRP A 423 11.46 7.09 6.86
C TRP A 423 11.07 8.34 6.04
N ASP A 424 10.92 8.20 4.73
CA ASP A 424 10.50 9.27 3.81
C ASP A 424 8.97 9.43 3.72
N GLY A 425 8.20 8.70 4.52
CA GLY A 425 6.73 8.73 4.54
C GLY A 425 6.08 7.95 3.40
N ALA A 426 6.86 7.22 2.60
CA ALA A 426 6.32 6.31 1.59
C ALA A 426 5.84 4.99 2.25
N PRO A 427 4.93 4.24 1.60
CA PRO A 427 4.58 2.91 2.09
C PRO A 427 5.77 1.95 1.95
N GLU A 428 6.17 1.34 3.07
CA GLU A 428 7.19 0.28 3.07
C GLU A 428 6.63 -0.98 2.41
N THR A 429 7.28 -1.41 1.34
CA THR A 429 6.76 -2.48 0.47
C THR A 429 7.13 -3.89 0.95
N GLU A 430 8.14 -4.04 1.81
CA GLU A 430 8.58 -5.34 2.32
C GLU A 430 9.06 -5.27 3.78
N PRO A 431 8.20 -4.96 4.76
CA PRO A 431 8.59 -4.98 6.16
C PRO A 431 9.02 -6.38 6.57
N ARG A 432 10.05 -6.45 7.43
CA ARG A 432 10.63 -7.72 7.87
C ARG A 432 10.27 -8.02 9.31
N VAL A 433 10.15 -9.30 9.62
CA VAL A 433 9.91 -9.75 10.98
C VAL A 433 11.15 -9.46 11.82
N GLY A 434 11.02 -8.62 12.85
CA GLY A 434 12.02 -8.48 13.89
C GLY A 434 12.04 -9.72 14.78
N PHE A 435 10.89 -10.06 15.36
CA PHE A 435 10.71 -11.25 16.19
C PHE A 435 9.23 -11.65 16.29
N THR A 436 8.98 -12.91 16.67
CA THR A 436 7.62 -13.41 16.94
C THR A 436 7.26 -13.12 18.40
N VAL A 437 6.19 -12.36 18.62
CA VAL A 437 5.68 -12.03 19.97
C VAL A 437 4.83 -13.17 20.53
N VAL A 438 3.92 -13.69 19.70
CA VAL A 438 3.07 -14.84 20.04
C VAL A 438 3.08 -15.85 18.89
N PRO A 439 3.29 -17.15 19.15
CA PRO A 439 3.25 -18.17 18.11
C PRO A 439 1.89 -18.27 17.41
N GLY A 440 1.93 -18.72 16.17
CA GLY A 440 0.75 -19.08 15.37
C GLY A 440 0.45 -20.57 15.46
N PHE A 441 -0.71 -20.98 14.94
CA PHE A 441 -1.14 -22.38 14.95
C PHE A 441 -1.74 -22.82 13.63
N LYS A 442 -1.56 -24.09 13.28
CA LYS A 442 -2.18 -24.73 12.13
C LYS A 442 -3.01 -25.93 12.56
N ILE A 443 -4.29 -25.92 12.20
CA ILE A 443 -5.28 -26.97 12.51
C ILE A 443 -5.89 -27.44 11.20
N GLY A 444 -5.40 -28.54 10.65
CA GLY A 444 -5.79 -29.00 9.31
C GLY A 444 -5.51 -27.92 8.26
N LYS A 445 -6.58 -27.32 7.71
CA LYS A 445 -6.52 -26.24 6.71
C LYS A 445 -6.61 -24.84 7.31
N THR A 446 -6.96 -24.72 8.59
CA THR A 446 -7.11 -23.43 9.27
C THR A 446 -5.75 -22.97 9.79
N VAL A 447 -5.39 -21.74 9.47
CA VAL A 447 -4.21 -21.04 10.00
C VAL A 447 -4.69 -19.97 10.98
N ILE A 448 -4.06 -19.95 12.14
CA ILE A 448 -4.17 -18.89 13.14
C ILE A 448 -2.84 -18.15 13.08
N GLN A 449 -2.90 -16.88 12.73
CA GLN A 449 -1.72 -16.05 12.52
C GLN A 449 -0.86 -15.99 13.79
N CYS A 450 0.45 -15.95 13.63
CA CYS A 450 1.36 -15.55 14.70
C CYS A 450 1.36 -14.03 14.82
N GLN A 451 1.57 -13.51 16.03
CA GLN A 451 1.74 -12.07 16.24
C GLN A 451 3.22 -11.73 16.15
N VAL A 452 3.56 -10.78 15.27
CA VAL A 452 4.96 -10.41 14.98
C VAL A 452 5.18 -8.93 15.21
N TYR A 453 6.38 -8.59 15.64
CA TYR A 453 6.89 -7.22 15.62
C TYR A 453 7.74 -7.04 14.36
N LEU A 454 7.44 -6.01 13.57
CA LEU A 454 8.11 -5.72 12.31
C LEU A 454 9.21 -4.67 12.48
N CYS A 455 10.24 -4.76 11.64
CA CYS A 455 11.39 -3.86 11.60
C CYS A 455 11.70 -3.45 10.16
#